data_AF-A0A9D4TIY0-F1
#
_entry.id   AF-A0A9D4TIY0-F1
#
_cell.length_a   1.000
_cell.length_b   1.000
_cell.length_c   1.000
_cell.angle_alpha   90.00
_cell.angle_beta   90.00
_cell.angle_gamma   90.00
#
_symmetry.space_group_name_H-M   'P 1'
#
loop_
_entity.id
_entity.type
_entity.pdbx_description
1 polymer ?
#
loop_
_entity_poly.entity_id
_entity_poly.type
_entity_poly.pdbx_seq_one_letter_code
_entity_poly.pdbx_strand_id
1 'polypeptide(L)'
;MSGALVGKQCPAISGLTFIKGDPMPVPCTTGPTVIEFWATWCGPCRAAFPHLSELQRRHRGSGLKVVGVNMEEASPKLSAFVAQQGEKMDYTVAVDSTGQAAQVLLGAAGVSGIPHAFIIDRSSKVRHHGHPMEPAFAAMLDTVCGEAAAAGGGGGGGAGTAPQRELPPVTSTREELAAMPVRQLKQILGERGIGFADLNEKAELVQRILERCANVTYYSSSSPLPCDPHTLLQITVI
;
A
#
# COMPACT_ATOMS: atom_id res chain seq x y z
N MET A 1 -18.29 8.49 -18.90
CA MET A 1 -16.89 8.92 -19.14
C MET A 1 -16.09 8.73 -17.85
N SER A 2 -15.82 7.47 -17.48
CA SER A 2 -15.07 7.11 -16.26
C SER A 2 -13.68 6.68 -16.70
N GLY A 3 -12.71 7.60 -16.70
CA GLY A 3 -11.51 7.41 -17.54
C GLY A 3 -10.18 7.94 -17.04
N ALA A 4 -10.04 8.39 -15.79
CA ALA A 4 -8.75 8.90 -15.31
C ALA A 4 -8.00 7.96 -14.35
N LEU A 5 -8.68 7.20 -13.50
CA LEU A 5 -8.04 6.43 -12.42
C LEU A 5 -8.17 4.90 -12.53
N VAL A 6 -9.28 4.40 -13.08
CA VAL A 6 -9.54 2.96 -13.18
C VAL A 6 -8.51 2.26 -14.06
N GLY A 7 -7.98 1.13 -13.59
CA GLY A 7 -6.94 0.34 -14.24
C GLY A 7 -5.51 0.82 -13.97
N LYS A 8 -5.33 2.01 -13.37
CA LYS A 8 -4.02 2.56 -13.02
C LYS A 8 -3.59 2.15 -11.62
N GLN A 9 -2.30 2.27 -11.36
CA GLN A 9 -1.75 2.16 -10.02
C GLN A 9 -2.38 3.24 -9.13
N CYS A 10 -2.88 2.84 -7.96
CA CYS A 10 -3.25 3.79 -6.92
C CYS A 10 -2.01 4.59 -6.55
N PRO A 11 -2.05 5.93 -6.63
CA PRO A 11 -0.93 6.74 -6.17
C PRO A 11 -0.68 6.50 -4.67
N ALA A 12 0.54 6.77 -4.23
CA ALA A 12 0.89 6.62 -2.82
C ALA A 12 0.10 7.62 -1.97
N ILE A 13 -0.55 7.13 -0.91
CA ILE A 13 -1.31 7.95 0.03
C ILE A 13 -0.48 8.07 1.31
N SER A 14 -0.36 9.30 1.81
CA SER A 14 0.40 9.63 3.02
C SER A 14 -0.30 10.76 3.78
N GLY A 15 0.19 11.09 4.98
CA GLY A 15 -0.38 12.18 5.79
C GLY A 15 -1.69 11.82 6.52
N LEU A 16 -2.06 10.54 6.55
CA LEU A 16 -3.25 10.07 7.27
C LEU A 16 -2.97 9.91 8.78
N THR A 17 -3.89 10.41 9.61
CA THR A 17 -3.87 10.19 11.06
C THR A 17 -4.96 9.18 11.44
N PHE A 18 -4.57 8.01 11.92
CA PHE A 18 -5.51 6.97 12.34
C PHE A 18 -6.15 7.28 13.68
N ILE A 19 -7.48 7.26 13.75
CA ILE A 19 -8.27 7.56 14.96
C ILE A 19 -9.13 6.37 15.42
N LYS A 20 -9.26 5.32 14.61
CA LYS A 20 -9.89 4.04 14.96
C LYS A 20 -9.23 2.89 14.17
N GLY A 21 -9.00 1.78 14.86
CA GLY A 21 -8.32 0.61 14.28
C GLY A 21 -6.81 0.79 14.20
N ASP A 22 -6.11 -0.28 13.83
CA ASP A 22 -4.65 -0.26 13.75
C ASP A 22 -4.18 0.55 12.52
N PRO A 23 -3.12 1.38 12.67
CA PRO A 23 -2.48 2.03 11.53
C PRO A 23 -2.00 1.00 10.50
N MET A 24 -2.25 1.28 9.22
CA MET A 24 -1.83 0.40 8.13
C MET A 24 -1.50 1.18 6.86
N PRO A 25 -0.75 0.59 5.91
CA PRO A 25 -0.59 1.16 4.59
C PRO A 25 -1.94 1.35 3.90
N VAL A 26 -2.08 2.46 3.17
CA VAL A 26 -3.27 2.76 2.37
C VAL A 26 -2.78 3.06 0.95
N PRO A 27 -3.10 2.21 -0.05
CA PRO A 27 -3.81 0.93 0.04
C PRO A 27 -3.05 -0.15 0.83
N CYS A 28 -3.79 -1.13 1.34
CA CYS A 28 -3.24 -2.28 2.04
C CYS A 28 -2.44 -3.17 1.09
N THR A 29 -1.34 -3.74 1.58
CA THR A 29 -0.45 -4.61 0.79
C THR A 29 -0.80 -6.09 0.88
N THR A 30 -1.64 -6.48 1.86
CA THR A 30 -1.96 -7.88 2.13
C THR A 30 -3.28 -8.35 1.51
N GLY A 31 -4.11 -7.42 1.04
CA GLY A 31 -5.40 -7.72 0.42
C GLY A 31 -6.03 -6.51 -0.25
N PRO A 32 -7.22 -6.68 -0.86
CA PRO A 32 -7.99 -5.59 -1.43
C PRO A 32 -8.29 -4.51 -0.38
N THR A 33 -8.39 -3.26 -0.83
CA THR A 33 -8.71 -2.11 0.02
C THR A 33 -9.86 -1.32 -0.55
N VAL A 34 -10.82 -0.97 0.31
CA VAL A 34 -11.79 0.09 0.03
C VAL A 34 -11.39 1.33 0.79
N ILE A 35 -11.26 2.46 0.09
CA ILE A 35 -11.02 3.77 0.68
C ILE A 35 -12.25 4.61 0.46
N GLU A 36 -12.93 5.03 1.53
CA GLU A 36 -14.12 5.88 1.47
C GLU A 36 -13.84 7.26 2.05
N PHE A 37 -14.17 8.31 1.30
CA PHE A 37 -14.06 9.70 1.75
C PHE A 37 -15.40 10.19 2.31
N TRP A 38 -15.36 10.78 3.51
CA TRP A 38 -16.56 11.20 4.24
C TRP A 38 -16.33 12.40 5.16
N ALA A 39 -17.43 12.92 5.72
CA ALA A 39 -17.43 13.96 6.75
C ALA A 39 -18.61 13.78 7.72
N THR A 40 -18.50 14.29 8.94
CA THR A 40 -19.50 14.14 10.01
C THR A 40 -20.84 14.79 9.67
N TRP A 41 -20.81 15.89 8.93
CA TRP A 41 -22.00 16.61 8.45
C TRP A 41 -22.67 15.93 7.25
N CYS A 42 -22.02 14.96 6.61
CA CYS A 42 -22.54 14.28 5.42
C CYS A 42 -23.59 13.22 5.80
N GLY A 43 -24.86 13.56 5.61
CA GLY A 43 -26.00 12.65 5.80
C GLY A 43 -25.86 11.30 5.06
N PRO A 44 -25.64 11.30 3.74
CA PRO A 44 -25.50 10.07 2.97
C PRO A 44 -24.29 9.22 3.38
N CYS A 45 -23.16 9.83 3.78
CA CYS A 45 -22.00 9.10 4.28
C CYS A 45 -22.33 8.30 5.54
N ARG A 46 -23.06 8.92 6.49
CA ARG A 46 -23.50 8.24 7.72
C ARG A 46 -24.42 7.05 7.44
N ALA A 47 -25.21 7.10 6.37
CA ALA A 47 -26.04 5.98 5.94
C ALA A 47 -25.20 4.83 5.35
N ALA A 48 -24.02 5.11 4.80
CA ALA A 48 -23.12 4.13 4.20
C ALA A 48 -22.27 3.36 5.23
N PHE A 49 -22.04 3.88 6.43
CA PHE A 49 -21.21 3.22 7.46
C PHE A 49 -21.60 1.75 7.72
N PRO A 50 -22.87 1.40 8.06
CA PRO A 50 -23.22 0.00 8.33
C PRO A 50 -23.04 -0.88 7.09
N HIS A 51 -23.23 -0.33 5.89
CA HIS A 51 -23.01 -1.04 4.64
C HIS A 51 -21.54 -1.37 4.41
N LEU A 52 -20.64 -0.40 4.63
CA LEU A 52 -19.19 -0.60 4.54
C LEU A 52 -18.67 -1.61 5.56
N SER A 53 -19.17 -1.56 6.79
CA SER A 53 -18.87 -2.55 7.83
C SER A 53 -19.30 -3.95 7.40
N GLU A 54 -20.46 -4.07 6.77
CA GLU A 54 -20.99 -5.33 6.26
C GLU A 54 -20.16 -5.86 5.08
N LEU A 55 -19.77 -5.01 4.13
CA LEU A 55 -18.88 -5.41 3.03
C LEU A 55 -17.54 -5.92 3.58
N GLN A 56 -16.95 -5.23 4.55
CA GLN A 56 -15.72 -5.71 5.19
C GLN A 56 -15.94 -7.10 5.80
N ARG A 57 -17.02 -7.30 6.56
CA ARG A 57 -17.33 -8.60 7.18
C ARG A 57 -17.49 -9.71 6.16
N ARG A 58 -18.29 -9.48 5.11
CA ARG A 58 -18.56 -10.45 4.05
C ARG A 58 -17.30 -10.93 3.35
N HIS A 59 -16.34 -10.03 3.13
CA HIS A 59 -15.09 -10.31 2.43
C HIS A 59 -13.89 -10.49 3.36
N ARG A 60 -14.09 -10.78 4.65
CA ARG A 60 -12.97 -11.08 5.58
C ARG A 60 -12.07 -12.21 5.05
N GLY A 61 -12.67 -13.20 4.38
CA GLY A 61 -11.94 -14.33 3.80
C GLY A 61 -11.00 -13.98 2.64
N SER A 62 -11.24 -12.86 1.92
CA SER A 62 -10.32 -12.37 0.88
C SER A 62 -9.27 -11.40 1.42
N GLY A 63 -9.29 -11.12 2.72
CA GLY A 63 -8.41 -10.13 3.35
C GLY A 63 -8.83 -8.67 3.09
N LEU A 64 -10.09 -8.41 2.72
CA LEU A 64 -10.57 -7.04 2.48
C LEU A 64 -10.35 -6.14 3.70
N LYS A 65 -9.82 -4.94 3.46
CA LYS A 65 -9.73 -3.85 4.43
C LYS A 65 -10.53 -2.65 3.95
N VAL A 66 -11.34 -2.08 4.84
CA VAL A 66 -12.05 -0.82 4.60
C VAL A 66 -11.40 0.29 5.43
N VAL A 67 -11.15 1.43 4.80
CA VAL A 67 -10.63 2.65 5.43
C VAL A 67 -11.59 3.79 5.16
N GLY A 68 -12.22 4.32 6.21
CA GLY A 68 -12.94 5.58 6.14
C GLY A 68 -11.97 6.74 6.36
N VAL A 69 -11.74 7.55 5.33
CA VAL A 69 -10.92 8.77 5.36
C VAL A 69 -11.83 9.97 5.57
N ASN A 70 -11.81 10.50 6.79
CA ASN A 70 -12.51 11.74 7.12
C ASN A 70 -11.72 12.93 6.57
N MET A 71 -12.43 13.88 5.93
CA MET A 71 -11.85 15.06 5.28
C MET A 71 -11.82 16.32 6.15
N GLU A 72 -12.23 16.21 7.42
CA GLU A 72 -12.20 17.31 8.39
C GLU A 72 -10.88 17.28 9.18
N GLU A 73 -10.70 18.22 10.11
CA GLU A 73 -9.54 18.22 11.00
C GLU A 73 -9.69 17.17 12.11
N ALA A 74 -8.56 16.57 12.48
CA ALA A 74 -8.50 15.68 13.63
C ALA A 74 -8.85 16.47 14.91
N SER A 75 -9.90 16.04 15.62
CA SER A 75 -10.36 16.71 16.83
C SER A 75 -10.98 15.72 17.82
N PRO A 76 -11.03 16.06 19.12
CA PRO A 76 -11.73 15.23 20.11
C PRO A 76 -13.21 15.01 19.77
N LYS A 77 -13.86 16.00 19.13
CA LYS A 77 -15.26 15.89 18.68
C LYS A 77 -15.41 14.84 17.59
N LEU A 78 -14.49 14.81 16.63
CA LEU A 78 -14.47 13.79 15.57
C LEU A 78 -14.25 12.39 16.16
N SER A 79 -13.28 12.23 17.05
CA SER A 79 -13.03 10.94 17.71
C SER A 79 -14.24 10.46 18.52
N ALA A 80 -14.91 11.37 19.24
CA ALA A 80 -16.15 11.06 19.96
C ALA A 80 -17.28 10.67 19.01
N PHE A 81 -17.45 11.37 17.89
CA PHE A 81 -18.43 11.03 16.86
C PHE A 81 -18.20 9.62 16.30
N VAL A 82 -16.96 9.28 15.97
CA VAL A 82 -16.58 7.95 15.46
C VAL A 82 -16.83 6.86 16.50
N ALA A 83 -16.51 7.13 17.77
CA ALA A 83 -16.79 6.21 18.87
C ALA A 83 -18.30 5.96 19.04
N GLN A 84 -19.13 7.00 18.92
CA GLN A 84 -20.59 6.89 19.00
C GLN A 84 -21.23 6.06 17.88
N GLN A 85 -20.55 5.87 16.74
CA GLN A 85 -21.08 5.01 15.67
C GLN A 85 -21.06 3.52 16.05
N GLY A 86 -20.22 3.11 17.02
CA GLY A 86 -20.11 1.73 17.47
C GLY A 86 -19.86 0.75 16.32
N GLU A 87 -20.67 -0.31 16.26
CA GLU A 87 -20.61 -1.37 15.25
C GLU A 87 -21.05 -0.94 13.85
N LYS A 88 -21.74 0.20 13.73
CA LYS A 88 -22.10 0.75 12.41
C LYS A 88 -20.87 1.14 11.63
N MET A 89 -19.76 1.44 12.29
CA MET A 89 -18.51 1.85 11.66
C MET A 89 -17.36 0.89 12.03
N ASP A 90 -17.57 -0.42 11.90
CA ASP A 90 -16.63 -1.48 12.27
C ASP A 90 -15.52 -1.67 11.23
N TYR A 91 -14.73 -0.63 11.00
CA TYR A 91 -13.57 -0.59 10.11
C TYR A 91 -12.59 0.50 10.53
N THR A 92 -11.42 0.53 9.89
CA THR A 92 -10.35 1.48 10.20
C THR A 92 -10.77 2.90 9.78
N VAL A 93 -10.50 3.89 10.63
CA VAL A 93 -10.81 5.30 10.35
C VAL A 93 -9.54 6.13 10.46
N ALA A 94 -9.30 6.91 9.42
CA ALA A 94 -8.22 7.87 9.34
C ALA A 94 -8.74 9.26 9.02
N VAL A 95 -7.93 10.27 9.31
CA VAL A 95 -8.20 11.68 9.04
C VAL A 95 -7.15 12.19 8.06
N ASP A 96 -7.60 12.83 7.00
CA ASP A 96 -6.76 13.53 6.01
C ASP A 96 -6.65 15.02 6.34
N SER A 97 -5.98 15.34 7.45
CA SER A 97 -5.83 16.73 7.94
C SER A 97 -5.11 17.65 6.94
N THR A 98 -4.40 17.08 5.96
CA THR A 98 -3.64 17.84 4.95
C THR A 98 -4.37 17.98 3.62
N GLY A 99 -5.48 17.26 3.43
CA GLY A 99 -6.21 17.17 2.16
C GLY A 99 -5.44 16.45 1.04
N GLN A 100 -4.26 15.87 1.32
CA GLN A 100 -3.41 15.26 0.31
C GLN A 100 -4.03 13.98 -0.25
N ALA A 101 -4.63 13.14 0.61
CA ALA A 101 -5.27 11.91 0.15
C ALA A 101 -6.47 12.21 -0.74
N ALA A 102 -7.30 13.18 -0.34
CA ALA A 102 -8.44 13.65 -1.12
C ALA A 102 -7.99 14.23 -2.47
N GLN A 103 -6.97 15.10 -2.49
CA GLN A 103 -6.45 15.68 -3.72
C GLN A 103 -5.91 14.61 -4.69
N VAL A 104 -5.21 13.61 -4.17
CA VAL A 104 -4.61 12.54 -4.96
C VAL A 104 -5.65 11.60 -5.56
N LEU A 105 -6.70 11.23 -4.80
CA LEU A 105 -7.71 10.29 -5.28
C LEU A 105 -8.92 10.99 -5.91
N LEU A 106 -9.61 11.85 -5.15
CA LEU A 106 -10.80 12.56 -5.63
C LEU A 106 -10.42 13.55 -6.74
N GLY A 107 -9.32 14.29 -6.57
CA GLY A 107 -8.83 15.23 -7.58
C GLY A 107 -8.45 14.53 -8.89
N ALA A 108 -7.74 13.41 -8.82
CA ALA A 108 -7.39 12.63 -10.02
C ALA A 108 -8.61 11.94 -10.66
N ALA A 109 -9.66 11.66 -9.89
CA ALA A 109 -10.93 11.16 -10.40
C ALA A 109 -11.86 12.28 -10.93
N GLY A 110 -11.52 13.55 -10.72
CA GLY A 110 -12.37 14.69 -11.07
C GLY A 110 -13.67 14.75 -10.24
N VAL A 111 -13.62 14.26 -9.00
CA VAL A 111 -14.77 14.16 -8.10
C VAL A 111 -14.62 15.14 -6.95
N SER A 112 -15.73 15.80 -6.58
CA SER A 112 -15.80 16.70 -5.42
C SER A 112 -16.89 16.32 -4.41
N GLY A 113 -17.72 15.33 -4.73
CA GLY A 113 -18.83 14.89 -3.88
C GLY A 113 -18.45 13.75 -2.93
N ILE A 114 -19.10 13.72 -1.76
CA ILE A 114 -19.03 12.62 -0.79
C ILE A 114 -20.45 12.10 -0.46
N PRO A 115 -20.62 10.80 -0.11
CA PRO A 115 -19.56 9.79 0.03
C PRO A 115 -19.04 9.35 -1.33
N HIS A 116 -17.74 9.11 -1.40
CA HIS A 116 -17.10 8.56 -2.59
C HIS A 116 -16.04 7.56 -2.18
N ALA A 117 -16.10 6.36 -2.75
CA ALA A 117 -15.25 5.26 -2.39
C ALA A 117 -14.47 4.73 -3.59
N PHE A 118 -13.28 4.19 -3.32
CA PHE A 118 -12.39 3.57 -4.28
C PHE A 118 -12.19 2.11 -3.91
N ILE A 119 -12.27 1.22 -4.90
CA ILE A 119 -11.90 -0.20 -4.77
C ILE A 119 -10.51 -0.36 -5.36
N ILE A 120 -9.59 -0.83 -4.53
CA ILE A 120 -8.20 -1.07 -4.88
C ILE A 120 -7.93 -2.56 -4.69
N ASP A 121 -7.37 -3.21 -5.72
CA ASP A 121 -7.02 -4.62 -5.62
C ASP A 121 -5.70 -4.83 -4.84
N ARG A 122 -5.35 -6.10 -4.61
CA ARG A 122 -4.12 -6.48 -3.89
C ARG A 122 -2.84 -6.02 -4.58
N SER A 123 -2.88 -5.79 -5.90
CA SER A 123 -1.77 -5.24 -6.69
C SER A 123 -1.72 -3.71 -6.62
N SER A 124 -2.53 -3.10 -5.76
CA SER A 124 -2.68 -1.66 -5.58
C SER A 124 -3.15 -0.94 -6.85
N LYS A 125 -3.94 -1.60 -7.71
CA LYS A 125 -4.60 -0.96 -8.86
C LYS A 125 -6.02 -0.55 -8.51
N VAL A 126 -6.42 0.63 -8.97
CA VAL A 126 -7.80 1.10 -8.81
C VAL A 126 -8.70 0.33 -9.77
N ARG A 127 -9.65 -0.42 -9.24
CA ARG A 127 -10.57 -1.25 -10.03
C ARG A 127 -11.89 -0.57 -10.30
N HIS A 128 -12.33 0.28 -9.37
CA HIS A 128 -13.55 1.06 -9.51
C HIS A 128 -13.57 2.20 -8.50
N HIS A 129 -14.40 3.21 -8.76
CA HIS A 129 -14.72 4.25 -7.80
C HIS A 129 -16.15 4.76 -8.02
N GLY A 130 -16.83 5.17 -6.96
CA GLY A 130 -18.22 5.59 -7.01
C GLY A 130 -18.85 5.71 -5.63
N HIS A 131 -20.18 5.79 -5.59
CA HIS A 131 -20.88 5.81 -4.30
C HIS A 131 -20.88 4.39 -3.71
N PRO A 132 -20.48 4.19 -2.43
CA PRO A 132 -20.29 2.85 -1.85
C PRO A 132 -21.56 2.00 -1.73
N MET A 133 -22.73 2.56 -2.04
CA MET A 133 -24.03 1.89 -1.95
C MET A 133 -24.60 1.55 -3.33
N GLU A 134 -23.91 1.93 -4.42
CA GLU A 134 -24.34 1.58 -5.76
C GLU A 134 -24.14 0.08 -6.02
N PRO A 135 -25.09 -0.61 -6.68
CA PRO A 135 -24.96 -2.03 -7.00
C PRO A 135 -23.68 -2.36 -7.79
N ALA A 136 -23.26 -1.46 -8.67
CA ALA A 136 -22.03 -1.60 -9.44
C ALA A 136 -20.76 -1.63 -8.55
N PHE A 137 -20.77 -0.88 -7.44
CA PHE A 137 -19.68 -0.86 -6.48
C PHE A 137 -19.55 -2.23 -5.80
N ALA A 138 -20.66 -2.76 -5.28
CA ALA A 138 -20.69 -4.07 -4.64
C ALA A 138 -20.27 -5.19 -5.62
N ALA A 139 -20.79 -5.20 -6.84
CA ALA A 139 -20.46 -6.21 -7.86
C ALA A 139 -18.97 -6.20 -8.24
N MET A 140 -18.35 -5.01 -8.35
CA MET A 140 -16.91 -4.94 -8.58
C MET A 140 -16.13 -5.42 -7.36
N LEU A 141 -16.56 -5.08 -6.14
CA LEU A 141 -15.90 -5.52 -4.93
C LEU A 141 -15.94 -7.05 -4.77
N ASP A 142 -17.09 -7.66 -5.08
CA ASP A 142 -17.25 -9.13 -5.13
C ASP A 142 -16.25 -9.75 -6.11
N THR A 143 -16.09 -9.15 -7.30
CA THR A 143 -15.14 -9.59 -8.32
C THR A 143 -13.69 -9.52 -7.81
N VAL A 144 -13.28 -8.36 -7.30
CA VAL A 144 -11.91 -8.14 -6.78
C VAL A 144 -11.60 -9.05 -5.58
N CYS A 145 -12.57 -9.24 -4.69
CA CYS A 145 -12.41 -10.13 -3.55
C CYS A 145 -12.39 -11.61 -3.96
N GLY A 146 -13.17 -12.00 -4.97
CA GLY A 146 -13.13 -13.34 -5.56
C GLY A 146 -11.77 -13.65 -6.19
N GLU A 147 -11.23 -12.72 -6.99
CA GLU A 147 -9.88 -12.82 -7.56
C GLU A 147 -8.80 -12.95 -6.46
N ALA A 148 -8.89 -12.13 -5.40
CA ALA A 148 -7.94 -12.16 -4.29
C ALA A 148 -8.01 -13.46 -3.48
N ALA A 149 -9.22 -14.00 -3.25
CA ALA A 149 -9.41 -15.27 -2.57
C ALA A 149 -8.88 -16.46 -3.40
N ALA A 150 -9.11 -16.45 -4.72
CA ALA A 150 -8.58 -17.47 -5.63
C ALA A 150 -7.05 -17.46 -5.67
N ALA A 151 -6.43 -16.27 -5.69
CA ALA A 151 -4.98 -16.12 -5.61
C ALA A 151 -4.39 -16.53 -4.23
N GLY A 152 -5.20 -16.54 -3.17
CA GLY A 152 -4.82 -17.01 -1.83
C GLY A 152 -4.95 -18.53 -1.62
N GLY A 153 -5.74 -19.22 -2.47
CA GLY A 153 -5.99 -20.67 -2.38
C GLY A 153 -5.15 -21.54 -3.34
N GLY A 154 -4.39 -20.93 -4.25
CA GLY A 154 -3.56 -21.63 -5.22
C GLY A 154 -2.07 -21.48 -4.93
N GLY A 155 -1.46 -22.51 -4.35
CA GLY A 155 -0.02 -22.70 -4.50
C GLY A 155 0.29 -22.97 -5.97
N GLY A 156 1.09 -22.10 -6.60
CA GLY A 156 1.73 -22.39 -7.88
C GLY A 156 1.56 -21.33 -8.97
N GLY A 157 2.58 -20.48 -9.12
CA GLY A 157 3.16 -20.07 -10.42
C GLY A 157 2.34 -19.18 -11.35
N GLY A 158 2.71 -17.90 -11.43
CA GLY A 158 2.29 -17.02 -12.52
C GLY A 158 2.82 -15.60 -12.35
N ALA A 159 3.91 -15.28 -13.06
CA ALA A 159 4.67 -14.04 -12.98
C ALA A 159 3.88 -12.78 -13.40
N GLY A 160 4.12 -11.67 -12.70
CA GLY A 160 3.54 -10.35 -12.98
C GLY A 160 4.13 -9.24 -12.12
N THR A 161 5.41 -8.95 -12.34
CA THR A 161 6.18 -7.70 -12.11
C THR A 161 5.61 -6.61 -11.17
N ALA A 162 6.24 -6.44 -10.00
CA ALA A 162 6.08 -5.32 -9.07
C ALA A 162 6.90 -4.08 -9.51
N PRO A 163 6.50 -2.82 -9.21
CA PRO A 163 7.39 -1.68 -9.30
C PRO A 163 8.24 -1.60 -8.03
N GLN A 164 9.56 -1.66 -8.22
CA GLN A 164 10.57 -1.58 -7.17
C GLN A 164 10.75 -0.12 -6.74
N ARG A 165 10.68 0.17 -5.42
CA ARG A 165 11.18 1.45 -4.88
C ARG A 165 12.70 1.32 -4.72
N GLU A 166 13.45 1.78 -5.71
CA GLU A 166 14.91 1.85 -5.64
C GLU A 166 15.33 2.79 -4.50
N LEU A 167 15.99 2.24 -3.49
CA LEU A 167 16.74 3.02 -2.51
C LEU A 167 18.10 3.39 -3.11
N PRO A 168 18.61 4.61 -2.89
CA PRO A 168 19.85 5.06 -3.50
C PRO A 168 21.01 4.11 -3.18
N PRO A 169 21.97 3.91 -4.10
CA PRO A 169 23.14 3.08 -3.85
C PRO A 169 23.91 3.61 -2.64
N VAL A 170 24.37 2.71 -1.78
CA VAL A 170 25.27 3.08 -0.68
C VAL A 170 26.64 3.32 -1.29
N THR A 171 26.96 4.57 -1.64
CA THR A 171 28.27 4.96 -2.18
C THR A 171 29.32 5.23 -1.08
N SER A 172 28.98 4.98 0.18
CA SER A 172 29.83 5.27 1.33
C SER A 172 30.98 4.28 1.48
N THR A 173 32.16 4.78 1.84
CA THR A 173 33.34 3.93 2.05
C THR A 173 33.22 3.11 3.34
N ARG A 174 34.11 2.12 3.50
CA ARG A 174 34.16 1.30 4.72
C ARG A 174 34.36 2.17 5.97
N GLU A 175 35.19 3.20 5.87
CA GLU A 175 35.49 4.13 6.96
C GLU A 175 34.25 4.94 7.35
N GLU A 176 33.46 5.41 6.38
CA GLU A 176 32.23 6.17 6.62
C GLU A 176 31.15 5.32 7.29
N LEU A 177 30.95 4.07 6.82
CA LEU A 177 30.03 3.13 7.45
C LEU A 177 30.48 2.73 8.86
N ALA A 178 31.79 2.61 9.08
CA ALA A 178 32.36 2.35 10.39
C ALA A 178 32.18 3.52 11.36
N ALA A 179 32.03 4.76 10.87
CA ALA A 179 31.74 5.94 11.68
C ALA A 179 30.25 6.05 12.08
N MET A 180 29.33 5.39 11.38
CA MET A 180 27.89 5.46 11.67
C MET A 180 27.50 4.69 12.96
N PRO A 181 26.43 5.10 13.65
CA PRO A 181 25.88 4.33 14.77
C PRO A 181 25.25 3.02 14.29
N VAL A 182 25.32 1.96 15.12
CA VAL A 182 24.79 0.61 14.81
C VAL A 182 23.32 0.63 14.41
N ARG A 183 22.51 1.53 15.01
CA ARG A 183 21.10 1.71 14.67
C ARG A 183 20.90 2.08 13.20
N GLN A 184 21.75 2.95 12.66
CA GLN A 184 21.68 3.41 11.28
C GLN A 184 22.12 2.31 10.31
N LEU A 185 23.13 1.50 10.67
CA LEU A 185 23.55 0.33 9.89
C LEU A 185 22.43 -0.74 9.81
N LYS A 186 21.76 -1.02 10.93
CA LYS A 186 20.62 -1.95 10.96
C LYS A 186 19.43 -1.42 10.17
N GLN A 187 19.19 -0.10 10.19
CA GLN A 187 18.17 0.53 9.36
C GLN A 187 18.47 0.37 7.86
N ILE A 188 19.71 0.60 7.43
CA ILE A 188 20.14 0.42 6.03
C ILE A 188 19.89 -1.01 5.54
N LEU A 189 20.19 -2.01 6.36
CA LEU A 189 19.96 -3.43 6.05
C LEU A 189 18.48 -3.78 6.04
N GLY A 190 17.71 -3.29 7.03
CA GLY A 190 16.27 -3.52 7.14
C GLY A 190 15.48 -2.91 5.98
N GLU A 191 15.83 -1.69 5.57
CA GLU A 191 15.24 -1.03 4.40
C GLU A 191 15.52 -1.79 3.09
N ARG A 192 16.62 -2.54 3.02
CA ARG A 192 17.01 -3.36 1.85
C ARG A 192 16.61 -4.83 1.98
N GLY A 193 15.89 -5.20 3.04
CA GLY A 193 15.43 -6.58 3.27
C GLY A 193 16.56 -7.58 3.54
N ILE A 194 17.73 -7.12 3.97
CA ILE A 194 18.88 -7.98 4.28
C ILE A 194 18.79 -8.39 5.75
N GLY A 195 18.79 -9.70 6.01
CA GLY A 195 18.80 -10.24 7.37
C GLY A 195 20.12 -9.94 8.10
N PHE A 196 19.98 -9.53 9.37
CA PHE A 196 21.11 -9.20 10.27
C PHE A 196 20.92 -9.73 11.70
N ALA A 197 19.97 -10.65 11.91
CA ALA A 197 19.67 -11.21 13.23
C ALA A 197 20.81 -12.10 13.77
N ASP A 198 21.66 -12.58 12.88
CA ASP A 198 22.87 -13.37 13.11
C ASP A 198 24.12 -12.52 13.42
N LEU A 199 24.04 -11.19 13.26
CA LEU A 199 25.20 -10.30 13.34
C LEU A 199 25.20 -9.50 14.65
N ASN A 200 26.22 -9.72 15.47
CA ASN A 200 26.34 -9.13 16.81
C ASN A 200 27.40 -8.03 16.85
N GLU A 201 28.34 -8.01 15.91
CA GLU A 201 29.40 -7.02 15.86
C GLU A 201 29.13 -5.91 14.84
N LYS A 202 29.59 -4.69 15.16
CA LYS A 202 29.46 -3.54 14.25
C LYS A 202 30.19 -3.77 12.92
N ALA A 203 31.34 -4.44 12.97
CA ALA A 203 32.13 -4.75 11.78
C ALA A 203 31.40 -5.69 10.81
N GLU A 204 30.67 -6.67 11.33
CA GLU A 204 29.87 -7.62 10.54
C GLU A 204 28.72 -6.92 9.79
N LEU A 205 28.07 -5.95 10.45
CA LEU A 205 27.02 -5.13 9.83
C LEU A 205 27.58 -4.27 8.68
N VAL A 206 28.72 -3.63 8.90
CA VAL A 206 29.41 -2.82 7.88
C VAL A 206 29.83 -3.69 6.69
N GLN A 207 30.41 -4.85 6.96
CA GLN A 207 30.84 -5.79 5.92
C GLN A 207 29.63 -6.31 5.11
N ARG A 208 28.53 -6.68 5.78
CA ARG A 208 27.31 -7.13 5.10
C ARG A 208 26.69 -6.05 4.22
N ILE A 209 26.74 -4.78 4.65
CA ILE A 209 26.30 -3.64 3.83
C ILE A 209 27.18 -3.50 2.59
N LEU A 210 28.51 -3.55 2.73
CA LEU A 210 29.41 -3.44 1.59
C LEU A 210 29.23 -4.60 0.60
N GLU A 211 29.10 -5.84 1.08
CA GLU A 211 28.95 -7.02 0.22
C GLU A 211 27.61 -7.07 -0.52
N ARG A 212 26.51 -6.68 0.14
CA ARG A 212 25.16 -6.86 -0.37
C ARG A 212 24.54 -5.60 -0.94
N CYS A 213 25.03 -4.43 -0.56
CA CYS A 213 24.51 -3.14 -1.03
C CYS A 213 25.40 -2.47 -2.08
N ALA A 214 26.66 -2.90 -2.29
CA ALA A 214 27.54 -2.31 -3.31
C ALA A 214 27.29 -2.85 -4.74
N ASN A 215 26.64 -4.02 -4.90
CA ASN A 215 26.42 -4.67 -6.21
C ASN A 215 24.93 -4.85 -6.57
N VAL A 216 24.03 -3.99 -6.07
CA VAL A 216 22.62 -4.07 -6.46
C VAL A 216 22.42 -3.35 -7.80
N THR A 217 22.67 -4.07 -8.90
CA THR A 217 22.27 -3.70 -10.26
C THR A 217 20.97 -4.44 -10.57
N TYR A 218 19.83 -3.74 -10.72
CA TYR A 218 18.59 -4.37 -11.18
C TYR A 218 18.55 -4.39 -12.73
N TYR A 219 18.44 -5.59 -13.31
CA TYR A 219 18.07 -5.78 -14.71
C TYR A 219 16.54 -5.79 -14.85
N SER A 220 16.03 -4.91 -15.71
CA SER A 220 14.62 -4.82 -16.11
C SER A 220 14.22 -6.02 -16.97
N SER A 221 13.17 -6.76 -16.57
CA SER A 221 12.68 -7.90 -17.34
C SER A 221 11.74 -7.44 -18.47
N SER A 222 12.22 -7.44 -19.71
CA SER A 222 11.40 -7.53 -20.92
C SER A 222 12.10 -8.39 -21.98
N SER A 223 11.70 -9.67 -22.03
CA SER A 223 11.82 -10.66 -23.13
C SER A 223 13.16 -11.46 -23.29
N PRO A 224 13.18 -12.60 -24.03
CA PRO A 224 13.14 -13.97 -23.50
C PRO A 224 14.45 -14.80 -23.69
N LEU A 225 14.60 -15.83 -22.83
CA LEU A 225 15.38 -17.11 -22.85
C LEU A 225 16.44 -17.35 -23.97
N PRO A 226 17.58 -18.06 -23.72
CA PRO A 226 17.55 -19.42 -23.15
C PRO A 226 18.71 -19.85 -22.22
N CYS A 227 18.49 -21.00 -21.60
CA CYS A 227 19.42 -21.79 -20.80
C CYS A 227 20.63 -22.27 -21.63
N ASP A 228 21.87 -21.95 -21.22
CA ASP A 228 23.06 -22.81 -21.39
C ASP A 228 24.23 -22.29 -20.51
N PRO A 229 24.93 -23.11 -19.70
CA PRO A 229 25.97 -22.64 -18.80
C PRO A 229 27.39 -22.82 -19.37
N HIS A 230 27.73 -22.23 -20.52
CA HIS A 230 29.14 -22.08 -20.92
C HIS A 230 29.28 -20.87 -21.84
N THR A 231 29.92 -19.80 -21.36
CA THR A 231 30.93 -18.97 -22.07
C THR A 231 31.26 -17.74 -21.20
N LEU A 232 32.34 -17.87 -20.42
CA LEU A 232 33.16 -16.74 -19.98
C LEU A 232 33.86 -16.15 -21.21
N LEU A 233 33.89 -14.82 -21.35
CA LEU A 233 35.12 -14.03 -21.63
C LEU A 233 34.80 -12.58 -22.04
N GLN A 234 35.51 -11.68 -21.36
CA GLN A 234 36.06 -10.40 -21.82
C GLN A 234 35.11 -9.29 -22.25
N ILE A 235 35.09 -8.23 -21.44
CA ILE A 235 34.99 -6.86 -21.97
C ILE A 235 36.10 -6.00 -21.34
N THR A 236 37.00 -5.57 -22.22
CA THR A 236 38.05 -4.58 -22.02
C THR A 236 37.45 -3.17 -21.94
N VAL A 237 38.02 -2.36 -21.06
CA VAL A 237 37.77 -0.93 -20.87
C VAL A 237 38.32 -0.14 -22.05
N ILE A 238 37.50 0.73 -22.65
CA ILE A 238 37.90 2.02 -23.24
C ILE A 238 36.83 3.06 -22.92
#